data_AF-A0A4S0KM51-F1
#
_entry.id   AF-A0A4S0KM51-F1
#
_cell.length_a   1.000
_cell.length_b   1.000
_cell.length_c   1.000
_cell.angle_alpha   90.00
_cell.angle_beta   90.00
_cell.angle_gamma   90.00
#
_symmetry.space_group_name_H-M   'P 1'
#
loop_
_entity.id
_entity.type
_entity.pdbx_description
1 polymer ?
#
loop_
_entity_poly.entity_id
_entity_poly.type
_entity_poly.pdbx_seq_one_letter_code
_entity_poly.pdbx_strand_id
1 'polypeptide(L)'
;MRKLRRFLAMLVAAVLLAAALGTLVPRPLWPAAMAGGEGARHILVLKNPIHTDIAIPVDDGVRRRFHFLADAGLPADAPAARYLVFGWGGRAFYLETPTWSELKAVPVLKALTLDASVMHVDIVGAIAEAHPDVAGFDIDEQHFSALLDYIAASFRQGPEGPIAIDNAGYSSFDRFYEANSHFNALIGCNTWTAAALRTAGLRTGWWNPLPVSLEVSMRLYN
;
A
#
# COMPACT_ATOMS: atom_id res chain seq x y z
N MET A 1 -40.31 -14.71 -9.65
CA MET A 1 -39.38 -15.00 -8.52
C MET A 1 -38.26 -16.00 -8.85
N ARG A 2 -38.52 -17.21 -9.39
CA ARG A 2 -37.45 -18.20 -9.69
C ARG A 2 -36.41 -17.73 -10.73
N LYS A 3 -36.83 -17.04 -11.80
CA LYS A 3 -35.92 -16.48 -12.82
C LYS A 3 -34.99 -15.40 -12.24
N LEU A 4 -35.52 -14.49 -11.41
CA LEU A 4 -34.75 -13.45 -10.73
C LEU A 4 -33.70 -14.04 -9.77
N ARG A 5 -34.06 -15.06 -8.98
CA ARG A 5 -33.12 -15.75 -8.08
C ARG A 5 -31.99 -16.44 -8.85
N ARG A 6 -32.29 -17.09 -9.98
CA ARG A 6 -31.26 -17.70 -10.84
C ARG A 6 -30.33 -16.65 -11.44
N PHE A 7 -30.88 -15.55 -11.93
CA PHE A 7 -30.08 -14.44 -12.45
C PHE A 7 -29.14 -13.87 -11.37
N LEU A 8 -29.66 -13.60 -10.17
CA LEU A 8 -28.85 -13.09 -9.07
C LEU A 8 -27.76 -14.09 -8.65
N ALA A 9 -28.08 -15.39 -8.59
CA ALA A 9 -27.09 -16.43 -8.28
C ALA A 9 -25.99 -16.51 -9.34
N MET A 10 -26.33 -16.42 -10.63
CA MET A 10 -25.35 -16.38 -11.72
C MET A 10 -24.47 -15.12 -11.66
N LEU A 11 -25.06 -13.97 -11.34
CA LEU A 11 -24.32 -12.72 -11.16
C LEU A 11 -23.31 -12.83 -10.02
N VAL A 12 -23.73 -13.34 -8.86
CA VAL A 12 -22.84 -13.57 -7.71
C VAL A 12 -21.73 -14.55 -8.09
N ALA A 13 -22.04 -15.66 -8.75
CA ALA A 13 -21.04 -16.62 -9.19
C ALA A 13 -20.02 -16.00 -10.16
N ALA A 14 -20.48 -15.16 -11.10
CA ALA A 14 -19.61 -14.46 -12.03
C ALA A 14 -18.68 -13.45 -11.32
N VAL A 15 -19.18 -12.70 -10.34
CA VAL A 15 -18.37 -11.77 -9.54
C VAL A 15 -17.32 -12.51 -8.72
N LEU A 16 -17.71 -13.62 -8.08
CA LEU A 16 -16.77 -14.45 -7.31
C LEU A 16 -15.69 -15.06 -8.21
N LEU A 17 -16.07 -15.54 -9.40
CA LEU A 17 -15.11 -16.05 -10.37
C LEU A 17 -14.15 -14.95 -10.85
N ALA A 18 -14.65 -13.75 -11.14
CA ALA A 18 -13.81 -12.62 -11.54
C ALA A 18 -12.84 -12.21 -10.43
N ALA A 19 -13.30 -12.17 -9.17
CA ALA A 19 -12.44 -11.89 -8.01
C ALA A 19 -11.37 -12.98 -7.82
N ALA A 20 -11.75 -14.25 -7.98
CA ALA A 20 -10.82 -15.38 -7.90
C ALA A 20 -9.77 -15.31 -9.01
N LEU A 21 -10.17 -15.13 -10.28
CA LEU A 21 -9.24 -14.98 -11.39
C LEU A 21 -8.36 -13.73 -11.23
N GLY A 22 -8.94 -12.62 -10.76
CA GLY A 22 -8.18 -11.40 -10.45
C GLY A 22 -7.09 -11.64 -9.39
N THR A 23 -7.36 -12.50 -8.42
CA THR A 23 -6.40 -12.83 -7.35
C THR A 23 -5.37 -13.88 -7.80
N LEU A 24 -5.80 -14.88 -8.58
CA LEU A 24 -5.07 -16.12 -8.88
C LEU A 24 -4.40 -16.16 -10.27
N VAL A 25 -4.59 -15.14 -11.10
CA VAL A 25 -3.83 -15.00 -12.35
C VAL A 25 -2.70 -13.99 -12.09
N PRO A 26 -1.43 -14.37 -12.25
CA PRO A 26 -0.32 -13.47 -11.94
C PRO A 26 -0.20 -12.33 -12.96
N ARG A 27 0.28 -11.19 -12.47
CA ARG A 27 0.71 -10.03 -13.24
C ARG A 27 2.09 -9.58 -12.70
N PRO A 28 3.12 -9.52 -13.54
CA PRO A 28 3.20 -10.08 -14.90
C PRO A 28 3.00 -11.61 -14.94
N LEU A 29 2.59 -12.15 -16.09
CA LEU A 29 2.34 -13.59 -16.27
C LEU A 29 3.62 -14.42 -16.11
N TRP A 30 4.75 -13.88 -16.54
CA TRP A 30 6.07 -14.47 -16.37
C TRP A 30 6.86 -13.71 -15.31
N PRO A 31 7.66 -14.39 -14.46
CA PRO A 31 8.58 -13.74 -13.55
C PRO A 31 9.51 -12.78 -14.29
N ALA A 32 9.79 -11.62 -13.70
CA ALA A 32 10.93 -10.83 -14.11
C ALA A 32 12.21 -11.65 -13.83
N ALA A 33 13.22 -11.51 -14.68
CA ALA A 33 14.55 -12.01 -14.33
C ALA A 33 15.04 -11.20 -13.14
N MET A 34 15.02 -11.79 -11.94
CA MET A 34 15.65 -11.19 -10.77
C MET A 34 17.15 -11.10 -11.08
N ALA A 35 17.73 -9.91 -11.00
CA ALA A 35 19.16 -9.75 -11.14
C ALA A 35 19.80 -10.42 -9.93
N GLY A 36 20.22 -11.68 -10.08
CA GLY A 36 21.04 -12.38 -9.11
C GLY A 36 22.42 -11.73 -9.08
N GLY A 37 22.58 -10.66 -8.32
CA GLY A 37 23.84 -9.92 -8.21
C GLY A 37 23.76 -8.84 -7.15
N GLU A 38 24.87 -8.65 -6.44
CA GLU A 38 25.12 -7.74 -5.30
C GLU A 38 24.25 -6.47 -5.25
N GLY A 39 23.70 -6.19 -4.05
CA GLY A 39 22.84 -5.01 -3.80
C GLY A 39 21.37 -5.33 -3.51
N ALA A 40 21.05 -6.51 -2.97
CA ALA A 40 19.69 -6.85 -2.56
C ALA A 40 19.17 -5.90 -1.47
N ARG A 41 17.96 -5.41 -1.66
CA ARG A 41 17.22 -4.51 -0.77
C ARG A 41 16.05 -5.26 -0.19
N HIS A 42 15.99 -5.33 1.14
CA HIS A 42 14.92 -6.01 1.84
C HIS A 42 13.78 -5.04 2.14
N ILE A 43 12.60 -5.28 1.57
CA ILE A 43 11.38 -4.50 1.85
C ILE A 43 10.37 -5.36 2.59
N LEU A 44 9.47 -4.70 3.34
CA LEU A 44 8.41 -5.37 4.07
C LEU A 44 7.05 -4.91 3.58
N VAL A 45 6.10 -5.83 3.52
CA VAL A 45 4.67 -5.54 3.40
C VAL A 45 4.03 -5.78 4.75
N LEU A 46 3.38 -4.76 5.28
CA LEU A 46 2.64 -4.83 6.54
C LEU A 46 1.16 -4.94 6.20
N LYS A 47 0.43 -5.81 6.91
CA LYS A 47 -1.02 -5.88 6.78
C LYS A 47 -1.71 -5.69 8.12
N ASN A 48 -2.95 -5.26 8.04
CA ASN A 48 -3.92 -5.39 9.11
C ASN A 48 -5.24 -5.91 8.50
N PRO A 49 -6.34 -6.05 9.27
CA PRO A 49 -7.56 -6.67 8.77
C PRO A 49 -8.15 -6.08 7.48
N ILE A 50 -7.85 -4.82 7.15
CA ILE A 50 -8.41 -4.19 5.95
C ILE A 50 -7.42 -3.36 5.10
N HIS A 51 -6.18 -3.21 5.55
CA HIS A 51 -5.20 -2.32 4.93
C HIS A 51 -3.82 -2.99 4.76
N THR A 52 -3.04 -2.50 3.80
CA THR A 52 -1.65 -2.90 3.58
C THR A 52 -0.75 -1.70 3.33
N ASP A 53 0.42 -1.72 3.96
CA ASP A 53 1.47 -0.71 3.84
C ASP A 53 2.78 -1.33 3.34
N ILE A 54 3.70 -0.50 2.88
CA ILE A 54 5.06 -0.91 2.48
C ILE A 54 6.08 -0.24 3.40
N ALA A 55 6.87 -1.06 4.08
CA ALA A 55 8.00 -0.63 4.89
C ALA A 55 9.32 -0.74 4.10
N ILE A 56 10.04 0.36 4.02
CA ILE A 56 11.31 0.50 3.30
C ILE A 56 12.43 0.82 4.27
N PRO A 57 13.56 0.08 4.24
CA PRO A 57 14.68 0.32 5.14
C PRO A 57 15.28 1.70 4.88
N VAL A 58 15.57 2.43 5.96
CA VAL A 58 16.13 3.78 5.87
C VAL A 58 17.64 3.71 5.68
N ASP A 59 18.11 4.32 4.59
CA ASP A 59 19.52 4.61 4.34
C ASP A 59 19.67 6.05 3.82
N ASP A 60 20.90 6.46 3.50
CA ASP A 60 21.18 7.81 3.00
C ASP A 60 20.49 8.10 1.66
N GLY A 61 20.28 7.09 0.81
CA GLY A 61 19.58 7.22 -0.46
C GLY A 61 18.09 7.55 -0.27
N VAL A 62 17.43 6.75 0.57
CA VAL A 62 16.02 6.93 0.95
C VAL A 62 15.81 8.27 1.66
N ARG A 63 16.72 8.66 2.56
CA ARG A 63 16.69 9.97 3.24
C ARG A 63 16.75 11.14 2.26
N ARG A 64 17.66 11.09 1.29
CA ARG A 64 17.74 12.13 0.25
C ARG A 64 16.48 12.15 -0.62
N ARG A 65 15.96 10.98 -0.99
CA ARG A 65 14.77 10.84 -1.84
C ARG A 65 13.52 11.44 -1.18
N PHE A 66 13.38 11.27 0.13
CA PHE A 66 12.24 11.73 0.93
C PHE A 66 12.63 12.82 1.94
N HIS A 67 13.54 13.72 1.57
CA HIS A 67 14.04 14.77 2.47
C HIS A 67 12.91 15.69 2.99
N PHE A 68 11.85 15.88 2.21
CA PHE A 68 10.67 16.66 2.60
C PHE A 68 9.99 16.14 3.88
N LEU A 69 10.21 14.89 4.27
CA LEU A 69 9.73 14.37 5.55
C LEU A 69 10.39 15.11 6.72
N ALA A 70 11.69 15.39 6.62
CA ALA A 70 12.41 16.15 7.64
C ALA A 70 11.87 17.58 7.73
N ASP A 71 11.55 18.20 6.60
CA ASP A 71 10.94 19.54 6.54
C ASP A 71 9.55 19.57 7.22
N ALA A 72 8.82 18.45 7.16
CA ALA A 72 7.55 18.26 7.87
C ALA A 72 7.70 17.88 9.37
N GLY A 73 8.94 17.92 9.89
CA GLY A 73 9.25 17.64 11.29
C GLY A 73 9.29 16.16 11.66
N LEU A 74 9.39 15.26 10.68
CA LEU A 74 9.53 13.83 10.93
C LEU A 74 11.01 13.47 11.20
N PRO A 75 11.33 12.84 12.35
CA PRO A 75 12.71 12.58 12.76
C PRO A 75 13.28 11.34 12.07
N ALA A 76 13.34 11.35 10.74
CA ALA A 76 13.83 10.21 9.98
C ALA A 76 15.27 9.89 10.36
N ASP A 77 16.08 10.87 10.74
CA ASP A 77 17.48 10.83 11.18
C ASP A 77 17.70 10.36 12.62
N ALA A 78 16.62 10.08 13.35
CA ALA A 78 16.73 9.45 14.66
C ALA A 78 17.49 8.12 14.55
N PRO A 79 18.44 7.82 15.47
CA PRO A 79 19.19 6.55 15.46
C PRO A 79 18.31 5.29 15.58
N ALA A 80 17.09 5.46 16.10
CA ALA A 80 16.10 4.40 16.23
C ALA A 80 15.29 4.16 14.95
N ALA A 81 15.30 5.08 13.97
CA ALA A 81 14.56 4.95 12.72
C ALA A 81 15.18 3.86 11.85
N ARG A 82 14.40 2.80 11.55
CA ARG A 82 14.84 1.67 10.72
C ARG A 82 14.03 1.56 9.44
N TYR A 83 12.75 1.90 9.47
CA TYR A 83 11.88 1.85 8.30
C TYR A 83 11.08 3.14 8.13
N LEU A 84 10.88 3.54 6.87
CA LEU A 84 9.76 4.39 6.47
C LEU A 84 8.61 3.49 6.04
N VAL A 85 7.44 3.65 6.64
CA VAL A 85 6.22 2.94 6.29
C VAL A 85 5.36 3.85 5.44
N PHE A 86 4.97 3.38 4.25
CA PHE A 86 4.14 4.12 3.31
C PHE A 86 2.81 3.41 3.11
N GLY A 87 1.73 4.16 3.34
CA GLY A 87 0.36 3.78 3.05
C GLY A 87 -0.29 4.74 2.05
N TRP A 88 -1.25 4.22 1.28
CA TRP A 88 -2.09 5.04 0.39
C TRP A 88 -3.56 4.64 0.55
N GLY A 89 -4.46 5.61 0.60
CA GLY A 89 -5.89 5.29 0.64
C GLY A 89 -6.79 6.49 0.77
N GLY A 90 -8.08 6.24 1.04
CA GLY A 90 -9.11 7.27 1.07
C GLY A 90 -8.89 8.27 2.19
N ARG A 91 -8.97 9.55 1.87
CA ARG A 91 -8.83 10.64 2.84
C ARG A 91 -9.84 10.50 3.97
N ALA A 92 -11.11 10.29 3.64
CA ALA A 92 -12.16 10.15 4.65
C ALA A 92 -11.92 8.89 5.50
N PHE A 93 -11.44 7.81 4.87
CA PHE A 93 -11.12 6.57 5.57
C PHE A 93 -10.00 6.77 6.61
N TYR A 94 -8.87 7.33 6.19
CA TYR A 94 -7.72 7.54 7.07
C TYR A 94 -7.94 8.63 8.13
N LEU A 95 -8.51 9.77 7.75
CA LEU A 95 -8.59 10.92 8.64
C LEU A 95 -9.81 10.89 9.56
N GLU A 96 -10.92 10.27 9.15
CA GLU A 96 -12.16 10.24 9.94
C GLU A 96 -12.34 8.93 10.72
N THR A 97 -11.51 7.90 10.48
CA THR A 97 -11.59 6.59 11.17
C THR A 97 -10.25 6.18 11.81
N PRO A 98 -9.71 6.94 12.77
CA PRO A 98 -8.40 6.68 13.36
C PRO A 98 -8.34 5.40 14.21
N THR A 99 -9.47 4.91 14.73
CA THR A 99 -9.53 3.65 15.48
C THR A 99 -10.53 2.66 14.88
N TRP A 100 -10.14 1.38 14.83
CA TRP A 100 -10.93 0.30 14.24
C TRP A 100 -12.33 0.13 14.88
N SER A 101 -12.45 0.45 16.17
CA SER A 101 -13.74 0.44 16.90
C SER A 101 -14.72 1.50 16.40
N GLU A 102 -14.26 2.49 15.64
CA GLU A 102 -15.07 3.60 15.14
C GLU A 102 -15.49 3.44 13.68
N LEU A 103 -15.27 2.26 13.08
CA LEU A 103 -15.83 1.89 11.77
C LEU A 103 -17.37 1.95 11.81
N LYS A 104 -17.92 3.14 11.58
CA LYS A 104 -19.34 3.37 11.39
C LYS A 104 -19.71 2.93 9.97
N ALA A 105 -20.97 2.51 9.78
CA ALA A 105 -21.47 2.10 8.46
C ALA A 105 -21.39 3.20 7.39
N VAL A 106 -21.31 4.47 7.79
CA VAL A 106 -21.30 5.65 6.89
C VAL A 106 -19.93 5.88 6.21
N PRO A 107 -18.79 5.88 6.92
CA PRO A 107 -17.45 5.83 6.30
C PRO A 107 -17.28 4.67 5.32
N VAL A 108 -17.82 3.49 5.63
CA VAL A 108 -17.78 2.32 4.72
C VAL A 108 -18.54 2.60 3.43
N LEU A 109 -19.71 3.25 3.50
CA LEU A 109 -20.49 3.61 2.31
C LEU A 109 -19.78 4.65 1.43
N LYS A 110 -19.12 5.65 2.04
CA LYS A 110 -18.29 6.63 1.30
C LYS A 110 -17.03 6.00 0.71
N ALA A 111 -16.39 5.08 1.43
CA ALA A 111 -15.24 4.32 0.94
C ALA A 111 -15.63 3.40 -0.24
N LEU A 112 -16.88 2.93 -0.31
CA LEU A 112 -17.44 2.25 -1.49
C LEU A 112 -17.69 3.21 -2.68
N THR A 113 -17.64 4.53 -2.47
CA THR A 113 -17.76 5.57 -3.50
C THR A 113 -16.40 6.22 -3.80
N LEU A 114 -16.39 7.24 -4.67
CA LEU A 114 -15.20 7.99 -5.04
C LEU A 114 -14.79 8.94 -3.91
N ASP A 115 -13.56 8.82 -3.41
CA ASP A 115 -12.97 9.68 -2.39
C ASP A 115 -11.64 10.28 -2.90
N ALA A 116 -11.21 11.39 -2.29
CA ALA A 116 -9.82 11.86 -2.44
C ALA A 116 -8.87 10.85 -1.78
N SER A 117 -7.61 10.82 -2.22
CA SER A 117 -6.61 9.93 -1.64
C SER A 117 -5.53 10.69 -0.88
N VAL A 118 -4.93 10.02 0.09
CA VAL A 118 -3.82 10.51 0.91
C VAL A 118 -2.70 9.48 0.97
N MET A 119 -1.47 9.98 1.11
CA MET A 119 -0.31 9.20 1.50
C MET A 119 -0.16 9.31 3.02
N HIS A 120 -0.01 8.18 3.68
CA HIS A 120 0.41 8.11 5.08
C HIS A 120 1.87 7.71 5.12
N VAL A 121 2.68 8.44 5.89
CA VAL A 121 4.10 8.12 6.08
C VAL A 121 4.40 8.07 7.57
N ASP A 122 4.93 6.94 8.03
CA ASP A 122 5.33 6.72 9.42
C ASP A 122 6.81 6.31 9.51
N ILE A 123 7.48 6.70 10.59
CA ILE A 123 8.85 6.31 10.89
C ILE A 123 8.82 5.33 12.05
N VAL A 124 9.28 4.11 11.77
CA VAL A 124 9.29 3.06 12.79
C VAL A 124 10.69 2.49 13.00
N GLY A 125 10.87 1.91 14.19
CA GLY A 125 12.06 1.15 14.55
C GLY A 125 12.09 -0.22 13.90
N ALA A 126 12.79 -1.16 14.52
CA ALA A 126 12.86 -2.53 14.01
C ALA A 126 11.45 -3.18 13.98
N ILE A 127 11.13 -3.82 12.86
CA ILE A 127 9.89 -4.60 12.68
C ILE A 127 10.24 -6.08 12.83
N ALA A 128 9.46 -6.81 13.63
CA ALA A 128 9.65 -8.25 13.80
C ALA A 128 9.00 -9.03 12.64
N GLU A 129 9.82 -9.48 11.68
CA GLU A 129 9.35 -10.23 10.50
C GLU A 129 8.66 -11.56 10.81
N ALA A 130 8.93 -12.14 11.99
CA ALA A 130 8.25 -13.36 12.43
C ALA A 130 6.74 -13.15 12.72
N HIS A 131 6.26 -11.91 12.72
CA HIS A 131 4.86 -11.59 12.93
C HIS A 131 4.01 -12.03 11.71
N PRO A 132 2.84 -12.67 11.91
CA PRO A 132 2.02 -13.21 10.81
C PRO A 132 1.47 -12.16 9.84
N ASP A 133 1.53 -10.89 10.24
CA ASP A 133 1.09 -9.74 9.45
C ASP A 133 2.23 -8.97 8.76
N VAL A 134 3.42 -9.56 8.73
CA VAL A 134 4.59 -9.02 8.02
C VAL A 134 5.03 -10.03 6.96
N ALA A 135 5.30 -9.54 5.75
CA ALA A 135 5.90 -10.34 4.68
C ALA A 135 7.12 -9.60 4.12
N GLY A 136 8.30 -10.23 4.19
CA GLY A 136 9.55 -9.67 3.69
C GLY A 136 9.90 -10.16 2.29
N PHE A 137 10.50 -9.28 1.48
CA PHE A 137 10.90 -9.57 0.11
C PHE A 137 12.25 -8.92 -0.20
N ASP A 138 13.15 -9.71 -0.78
CA ASP A 138 14.39 -9.19 -1.35
C ASP A 138 14.19 -8.80 -2.81
N ILE A 139 14.56 -7.57 -3.15
CA ILE A 139 14.51 -7.03 -4.50
C ILE A 139 15.88 -6.44 -4.87
N ASP A 140 16.23 -6.42 -6.15
CA ASP A 140 17.48 -5.78 -6.59
C ASP A 140 17.38 -4.24 -6.52
N GLU A 141 18.52 -3.57 -6.59
CA GLU A 141 18.62 -2.10 -6.47
C GLU A 141 17.84 -1.37 -7.58
N GLN A 142 17.74 -1.94 -8.79
CA GLN A 142 16.98 -1.34 -9.88
C GLN A 142 15.49 -1.32 -9.55
N HIS A 143 14.95 -2.45 -9.11
CA HIS A 143 13.57 -2.57 -8.69
C HIS A 143 13.27 -1.77 -7.42
N PHE A 144 14.24 -1.68 -6.50
CA PHE A 144 14.12 -0.81 -5.33
C PHE A 144 14.03 0.66 -5.72
N SER A 145 14.90 1.14 -6.61
CA SER A 145 14.81 2.51 -7.13
C SER A 145 13.47 2.78 -7.81
N ALA A 146 12.98 1.84 -8.63
CA ALA A 146 11.67 1.96 -9.27
C ALA A 146 10.51 2.02 -8.27
N LEU A 147 10.61 1.27 -7.16
CA LEU A 147 9.65 1.33 -6.05
C LEU A 147 9.66 2.72 -5.38
N LEU A 148 10.84 3.28 -5.11
CA LEU A 148 10.94 4.64 -4.55
C LEU A 148 10.33 5.69 -5.49
N ASP A 149 10.53 5.53 -6.80
CA ASP A 149 9.94 6.39 -7.83
C ASP A 149 8.41 6.30 -7.84
N TYR A 150 7.87 5.09 -7.77
CA TYR A 150 6.44 4.85 -7.68
C TYR A 150 5.82 5.49 -6.42
N ILE A 151 6.47 5.31 -5.26
CA ILE A 151 6.02 5.91 -4.00
C ILE A 151 6.06 7.43 -4.09
N ALA A 152 7.17 8.00 -4.57
CA ALA A 152 7.29 9.45 -4.74
C ALA A 152 6.24 10.03 -5.71
N ALA A 153 5.94 9.32 -6.80
CA ALA A 153 4.91 9.71 -7.76
C ALA A 153 3.47 9.60 -7.20
N SER A 154 3.29 8.90 -6.08
CA SER A 154 1.99 8.79 -5.41
C SER A 154 1.62 10.07 -4.64
N PHE A 155 2.59 10.88 -4.25
CA PHE A 155 2.36 12.17 -3.59
C PHE A 155 1.89 13.23 -4.58
N ARG A 156 0.87 14.00 -4.20
CA ARG A 156 0.47 15.20 -4.94
C ARG A 156 1.47 16.32 -4.67
N GLN A 157 2.04 16.85 -5.75
CA GLN A 157 3.02 17.93 -5.69
C GLN A 157 2.32 19.30 -5.63
N GLY A 158 2.84 20.17 -4.77
CA GLY A 158 2.56 21.60 -4.70
C GLY A 158 3.79 22.42 -5.09
N PRO A 159 3.76 23.75 -4.89
CA PRO A 159 4.87 24.64 -5.25
C PRO A 159 6.20 24.32 -4.54
N GLU A 160 6.12 23.76 -3.33
CA GLU A 160 7.28 23.49 -2.46
C GLU A 160 7.56 21.99 -2.29
N GLY A 161 6.95 21.13 -3.12
CA GLY A 161 7.03 19.67 -3.02
C GLY A 161 5.72 19.02 -2.56
N PRO A 162 5.76 17.82 -1.97
CA PRO A 162 4.55 17.11 -1.51
C PRO A 162 3.70 17.96 -0.57
N ILE A 163 2.39 18.00 -0.82
CA ILE A 163 1.45 18.81 -0.01
C ILE A 163 1.13 18.07 1.28
N ALA A 164 1.71 18.51 2.40
CA ALA A 164 1.38 17.99 3.73
C ALA A 164 -0.05 18.38 4.14
N ILE A 165 -0.70 17.53 4.92
CA ILE A 165 -2.00 17.81 5.53
C ILE A 165 -1.77 18.21 6.98
N ASP A 166 -1.96 19.49 7.28
CA ASP A 166 -1.74 20.01 8.63
C ASP A 166 -2.68 19.37 9.66
N ASN A 167 -2.15 19.15 10.86
CA ASN A 167 -2.85 18.55 11.99
C ASN A 167 -3.45 17.15 11.69
N ALA A 168 -2.91 16.46 10.69
CA ALA A 168 -3.23 15.07 10.39
C ALA A 168 -2.02 14.17 10.70
N GLY A 169 -2.22 13.23 11.62
CA GLY A 169 -1.24 12.25 12.07
C GLY A 169 -1.79 11.50 13.28
N TYR A 170 -1.39 10.26 13.45
CA TYR A 170 -1.77 9.43 14.60
C TYR A 170 -0.81 9.60 15.78
N SER A 171 0.37 10.16 15.55
CA SER A 171 1.47 10.30 16.49
C SER A 171 2.40 11.46 16.09
N SER A 172 3.51 11.60 16.82
CA SER A 172 4.61 12.52 16.47
C SER A 172 5.56 11.97 15.41
N PHE A 173 5.40 10.72 14.98
CA PHE A 173 6.31 10.01 14.08
C PHE A 173 5.70 9.75 12.70
N ASP A 174 4.48 10.23 12.46
CA ASP A 174 3.80 10.11 11.19
C ASP A 174 3.21 11.43 10.69
N ARG A 175 2.99 11.46 9.37
CA ARG A 175 2.39 12.57 8.65
C ARG A 175 1.50 12.06 7.52
N PHE A 176 0.48 12.85 7.21
CA PHE A 176 -0.33 12.67 6.02
C PHE A 176 0.00 13.71 4.96
N TYR A 177 -0.11 13.30 3.69
CA TYR A 177 0.06 14.14 2.52
C TYR A 177 -1.08 13.90 1.54
N GLU A 178 -1.40 14.90 0.73
CA GLU A 178 -2.30 14.73 -0.42
C GLU A 178 -1.68 13.72 -1.40
N ALA A 179 -2.50 12.83 -1.97
CA ALA A 179 -2.05 11.86 -2.96
C ALA A 179 -2.70 12.07 -4.33
N ASN A 180 -2.05 11.52 -5.35
CA ASN A 180 -2.58 11.50 -6.71
C ASN A 180 -3.65 10.40 -6.85
N SER A 181 -4.59 10.62 -7.77
CA SER A 181 -5.73 9.74 -8.07
C SER A 181 -6.82 9.72 -7.00
N HIS A 182 -7.91 9.03 -7.32
CA HIS A 182 -9.06 8.90 -6.44
C HIS A 182 -9.12 7.50 -5.85
N PHE A 183 -9.61 7.42 -4.62
CA PHE A 183 -9.82 6.18 -3.90
C PHE A 183 -11.24 5.66 -4.11
N ASN A 184 -11.40 4.34 -4.18
CA ASN A 184 -12.66 3.66 -3.87
C ASN A 184 -12.34 2.25 -3.35
N ALA A 185 -13.33 1.55 -2.79
CA ALA A 185 -13.13 0.24 -2.16
C ALA A 185 -12.60 -0.86 -3.10
N LEU A 186 -12.77 -0.72 -4.42
CA LEU A 186 -12.26 -1.67 -5.42
C LEU A 186 -10.86 -1.27 -5.92
N ILE A 187 -10.47 -0.01 -5.77
CA ILE A 187 -9.18 0.59 -6.15
C ILE A 187 -8.65 1.33 -4.92
N GLY A 188 -8.25 0.54 -3.91
CA GLY A 188 -7.81 1.01 -2.61
C GLY A 188 -6.33 0.72 -2.34
N CYS A 189 -5.95 0.87 -1.06
CA CYS A 189 -4.63 0.56 -0.53
C CYS A 189 -4.03 -0.75 -1.06
N ASN A 190 -4.77 -1.85 -0.98
CA ASN A 190 -4.29 -3.17 -1.40
C ASN A 190 -3.96 -3.22 -2.90
N THR A 191 -4.69 -2.48 -3.73
CA THR A 191 -4.40 -2.39 -5.17
C THR A 191 -3.20 -1.49 -5.46
N TRP A 192 -3.00 -0.44 -4.65
CA TRP A 192 -1.82 0.42 -4.70
C TRP A 192 -0.56 -0.35 -4.26
N THR A 193 -0.63 -1.09 -3.16
CA THR A 193 0.44 -1.97 -2.67
C THR A 193 0.76 -3.03 -3.71
N ALA A 194 -0.24 -3.68 -4.30
CA ALA A 194 -0.02 -4.65 -5.36
C ALA A 194 0.69 -4.03 -6.59
N ALA A 195 0.38 -2.78 -6.95
CA ALA A 195 1.05 -2.07 -8.04
C ALA A 195 2.49 -1.67 -7.71
N ALA A 196 2.75 -1.25 -6.47
CA ALA A 196 4.08 -0.98 -5.97
C ALA A 196 4.96 -2.25 -6.00
N LEU A 197 4.44 -3.38 -5.50
CA LEU A 197 5.14 -4.67 -5.53
C LEU A 197 5.48 -5.12 -6.95
N ARG A 198 4.56 -4.94 -7.90
CA ARG A 198 4.84 -5.22 -9.31
C ARG A 198 5.89 -4.29 -9.92
N THR A 199 5.91 -3.03 -9.50
CA THR A 199 6.99 -2.09 -9.89
C THR A 199 8.33 -2.53 -9.31
N ALA A 200 8.30 -3.11 -8.11
CA ALA A 200 9.45 -3.72 -7.43
C ALA A 200 9.85 -5.11 -7.98
N GLY A 201 9.33 -5.52 -9.15
CA GLY A 201 9.71 -6.78 -9.79
C GLY A 201 9.04 -8.03 -9.23
N LEU A 202 8.23 -7.88 -8.16
CA LEU A 202 7.44 -8.95 -7.58
C LEU A 202 6.17 -9.21 -8.40
N ARG A 203 5.49 -10.30 -8.11
CA ARG A 203 4.24 -10.68 -8.78
C ARG A 203 3.07 -10.66 -7.83
N THR A 204 1.96 -10.12 -8.30
CA THR A 204 0.67 -10.22 -7.63
C THR A 204 -0.41 -10.61 -8.63
N GLY A 205 -1.64 -10.80 -8.16
CA GLY A 205 -2.82 -10.93 -9.00
C GLY A 205 -3.08 -9.66 -9.79
N TRP A 206 -3.93 -9.76 -10.79
CA TRP A 206 -4.48 -8.62 -11.51
C TRP A 206 -5.32 -7.70 -10.63
N TRP A 207 -5.98 -8.24 -9.60
CA TRP A 207 -6.87 -7.48 -8.72
C TRP A 207 -6.90 -8.07 -7.30
N ASN A 208 -6.40 -7.27 -6.35
CA ASN A 208 -6.31 -7.63 -4.94
C ASN A 208 -6.93 -6.52 -4.07
N PRO A 209 -8.27 -6.42 -3.98
CA PRO A 209 -8.94 -5.34 -3.24
C PRO A 209 -8.89 -5.52 -1.71
N LEU A 210 -8.57 -6.73 -1.22
CA LEU A 210 -8.56 -7.07 0.21
C LEU A 210 -7.15 -7.51 0.65
N PRO A 211 -6.77 -7.32 1.93
CA PRO A 211 -5.46 -7.77 2.41
C PRO A 211 -5.26 -9.26 2.23
N VAL A 212 -6.29 -10.07 2.53
CA VAL A 212 -6.24 -11.53 2.38
C VAL A 212 -6.03 -11.93 0.91
N SER A 213 -6.65 -11.23 -0.05
CA SER A 213 -6.42 -11.56 -1.46
C SER A 213 -5.03 -11.17 -1.93
N LEU A 214 -4.47 -10.07 -1.44
CA LEU A 214 -3.07 -9.71 -1.71
C LEU A 214 -2.10 -10.70 -1.06
N GLU A 215 -2.33 -11.07 0.20
CA GLU A 215 -1.52 -12.07 0.92
C GLU A 215 -1.47 -13.41 0.20
N VAL A 216 -2.64 -13.94 -0.20
CA VAL A 216 -2.71 -15.17 -1.00
C VAL A 216 -1.89 -15.03 -2.27
N SER A 217 -2.01 -13.90 -2.95
CA SER A 217 -1.28 -13.68 -4.19
C SER A 217 0.23 -13.57 -3.99
N MET A 218 0.69 -12.88 -2.96
CA MET A 218 2.12 -12.75 -2.66
C MET A 218 2.73 -14.13 -2.40
N ARG A 219 2.09 -14.95 -1.56
CA ARG A 219 2.52 -16.32 -1.23
C ARG A 219 2.55 -17.28 -2.41
N LEU A 220 1.70 -17.05 -3.42
CA LEU A 220 1.62 -17.93 -4.58
C LEU A 220 2.75 -17.67 -5.59
N TYR A 221 3.34 -16.47 -5.60
CA TYR A 221 4.21 -16.06 -6.71
C TYR A 221 5.60 -15.59 -6.32
N ASN A 222 5.86 -15.32 -5.03
CA ASN A 222 7.13 -14.82 -4.51
C ASN A 222 7.48 -15.61 -3.24
#